data_AF-A8MJE1-F1
#
_entry.id   AF-A8MJE1-F1
#
_cell.length_a   1.000
_cell.length_b   1.000
_cell.length_c   1.000
_cell.angle_alpha   90.00
_cell.angle_beta   90.00
_cell.angle_gamma   90.00
#
_symmetry.space_group_name_H-M   'P 1'
#
loop_
_entity.id
_entity.type
_entity.pdbx_description
1 polymer ?
#
loop_
_entity_poly.entity_id
_entity_poly.type
_entity_poly.pdbx_seq_one_letter_code
_entity_poly.pdbx_strand_id
1 'polypeptide(L)'
;MNLLEMVRDAGIVGAGGAGFPTHVKLQGKAEYILLNGAECEPLLRVDQQLMELFPDAVIKGFEAAGRVVGAEKAIIGIKEKHGKVISILKDRIQELKVAGFVEVKELPDIYPAGDEQVLVYELTGRVVPEAGIPIHVGCVVVNSETALNIYNAMNGQPVTQKYITVTGDVPKALTVKVPVGTPILDVLKLSGIEDFENYAVIDGGPMMGPVMDRLDGYVTKKNKGFVILKKEHNLIKRKSTTLEQAKRVNKSACEQCRMCTDLCPRYLLGHDMQPHKMMNALNYNLDNVEGQKTAQLCCQCNLCELFACPAGLYPKFANSYFKEKLMAQNLRYQPTKSEFTSRKPREYRMLPSKRLIARLGLNSFDRPAPMTEVRINPEAVWISTRQHVGAPAVPMVSVGKHVQAGQQIGAIPDGSLGASIHTSISGTVAETGKDFIVIRRD
;
A
#
# COMPACT_ATOMS: atom_id res chain seq x y z
N MET A 1 24.99 -13.95 -10.05
CA MET A 1 23.90 -12.97 -10.15
C MET A 1 24.00 -12.05 -8.95
N ASN A 2 24.05 -10.74 -9.16
CA ASN A 2 24.03 -9.80 -8.03
C ASN A 2 22.61 -9.71 -7.44
N LEU A 3 22.45 -9.15 -6.24
CA LEU A 3 21.13 -9.09 -5.60
C LEU A 3 20.11 -8.28 -6.41
N LEU A 4 20.52 -7.21 -7.11
CA LEU A 4 19.62 -6.40 -7.93
C LEU A 4 19.03 -7.20 -9.10
N GLU A 5 19.85 -8.01 -9.77
CA GLU A 5 19.44 -8.96 -10.80
C GLU A 5 18.48 -9.99 -10.20
N MET A 6 18.79 -10.59 -9.05
CA MET A 6 17.89 -11.53 -8.38
C MET A 6 16.52 -10.90 -8.08
N VAL A 7 16.49 -9.65 -7.58
CA VAL A 7 15.27 -8.90 -7.28
C VAL A 7 14.47 -8.57 -8.55
N ARG A 8 15.18 -8.19 -9.63
CA ARG A 8 14.57 -7.90 -10.94
C ARG A 8 13.96 -9.16 -11.54
N ASP A 9 14.74 -10.24 -11.59
CA ASP A 9 14.38 -11.51 -12.22
C ASP A 9 13.26 -12.20 -11.44
N ALA A 10 13.27 -12.16 -10.11
CA ALA A 10 12.19 -12.67 -9.27
C ALA A 10 10.86 -11.87 -9.40
N GLY A 11 10.88 -10.73 -10.09
CA GLY A 11 9.70 -9.91 -10.33
C GLY A 11 9.16 -9.24 -9.06
N ILE A 12 10.04 -8.78 -8.18
CA ILE A 12 9.66 -8.16 -6.91
C ILE A 12 9.15 -6.74 -7.13
N VAL A 13 8.01 -6.45 -6.52
CA VAL A 13 7.38 -5.13 -6.50
C VAL A 13 7.14 -4.70 -5.06
N GLY A 14 7.02 -3.38 -4.83
CA GLY A 14 6.64 -2.81 -3.55
C GLY A 14 5.26 -3.34 -3.10
N ALA A 15 5.27 -4.19 -2.08
CA ALA A 15 4.10 -4.92 -1.58
C ALA A 15 3.15 -4.05 -0.74
N GLY A 16 3.52 -2.79 -0.46
CA GLY A 16 2.68 -1.81 0.23
C GLY A 16 1.55 -1.20 -0.61
N GLY A 17 1.16 -1.83 -1.73
CA GLY A 17 0.00 -1.45 -2.55
C GLY A 17 0.33 -0.69 -3.85
N ALA A 18 1.39 0.11 -3.87
CA ALA A 18 1.75 0.89 -5.07
C ALA A 18 2.29 0.03 -6.22
N GLY A 19 2.95 -1.10 -5.92
CA GLY A 19 3.53 -1.99 -6.95
C GLY A 19 4.74 -1.39 -7.67
N PHE A 20 5.49 -0.48 -7.06
CA PHE A 20 6.69 0.07 -7.67
C PHE A 20 7.80 -1.00 -7.81
N PRO A 21 8.46 -1.17 -8.97
CA PRO A 21 9.52 -2.17 -9.14
C PRO A 21 10.66 -2.02 -8.13
N THR A 22 10.91 -3.07 -7.34
CA THR A 22 11.83 -2.98 -6.19
C THR A 22 13.28 -2.82 -6.64
N HIS A 23 13.69 -3.47 -7.73
CA HIS A 23 15.06 -3.33 -8.25
C HIS A 23 15.40 -1.88 -8.63
N VAL A 24 14.43 -1.11 -9.16
CA VAL A 24 14.63 0.31 -9.45
C VAL A 24 14.77 1.12 -8.16
N LYS A 25 13.95 0.80 -7.14
CA LYS A 25 14.04 1.47 -5.84
C LYS A 25 15.40 1.23 -5.15
N LEU A 26 16.00 0.06 -5.37
CA LEU A 26 17.30 -0.33 -4.78
C LEU A 26 18.52 0.12 -5.60
N GLN A 27 18.35 0.72 -6.77
CA GLN A 27 19.49 1.28 -7.54
C GLN A 27 20.04 2.58 -6.93
N GLY A 28 19.26 3.28 -6.11
CA GLY A 28 19.69 4.51 -5.45
C GLY A 28 20.67 4.26 -4.30
N LYS A 29 21.51 5.25 -4.00
CA LYS A 29 22.33 5.28 -2.78
C LYS A 29 21.60 6.03 -1.68
N ALA A 30 21.55 5.46 -0.48
CA ALA A 30 20.89 6.07 0.67
C ALA A 30 21.72 5.88 1.93
N GLU A 31 21.61 6.82 2.87
CA GLU A 31 22.21 6.73 4.20
C GLU A 31 21.42 5.76 5.09
N TYR A 32 20.08 5.80 5.00
CA TYR A 32 19.18 4.91 5.72
C TYR A 32 18.37 4.04 4.78
N ILE A 33 18.22 2.77 5.15
CA ILE A 33 17.10 1.95 4.68
C ILE A 33 16.09 1.78 5.81
N LEU A 34 14.81 1.93 5.51
CA LEU A 34 13.72 1.93 6.48
C LEU A 34 12.73 0.82 6.13
N LEU A 35 12.45 -0.09 7.06
CA LEU A 35 11.39 -1.08 6.89
C LEU A 35 10.08 -0.50 7.42
N ASN A 36 9.10 -0.37 6.53
CA ASN A 36 7.73 0.00 6.88
C ASN A 36 6.98 -1.24 7.39
N GLY A 37 7.05 -1.45 8.71
CA GLY A 37 6.25 -2.41 9.46
C GLY A 37 4.98 -1.80 10.06
N ALA A 38 4.66 -0.55 9.74
CA ALA A 38 3.51 0.17 10.25
C ALA A 38 2.29 0.00 9.34
N GLU A 39 1.64 -1.16 9.41
CA GLU A 39 0.32 -1.33 8.78
C GLU A 39 -0.66 -0.30 9.38
N CYS A 40 -1.14 0.59 8.51
CA CYS A 40 -1.97 1.72 8.89
C CYS A 40 -3.40 1.57 8.41
N GLU A 41 -3.65 0.69 7.44
CA GLU A 41 -5.00 0.38 7.04
C GLU A 41 -5.73 -0.34 8.18
N PRO A 42 -6.85 0.22 8.68
CA PRO A 42 -7.64 -0.42 9.71
C PRO A 42 -8.00 -1.86 9.33
N LEU A 43 -8.05 -2.75 10.32
CA LEU A 43 -8.38 -4.17 10.18
C LEU A 43 -7.35 -5.05 9.43
N LEU A 44 -6.42 -4.48 8.64
CA LEU A 44 -5.38 -5.27 7.98
C LEU A 44 -4.28 -5.67 8.96
N ARG A 45 -3.74 -6.89 8.78
CA ARG A 45 -2.82 -7.51 9.75
C ARG A 45 -1.58 -8.17 9.14
N VAL A 46 -1.34 -8.04 7.84
CA VAL A 46 -0.32 -8.82 7.14
C VAL A 46 1.09 -8.51 7.66
N ASP A 47 1.48 -7.24 7.71
CA ASP A 47 2.89 -6.86 7.94
C ASP A 47 3.43 -7.35 9.29
N GLN A 48 2.68 -7.11 10.36
CA GLN A 48 3.12 -7.54 11.69
C GLN A 48 3.17 -9.06 11.82
N GLN A 49 2.29 -9.79 11.12
CA GLN A 49 2.28 -11.24 11.15
C GLN A 49 3.44 -11.82 10.36
N LEU A 50 3.85 -11.19 9.25
CA LEU A 50 5.06 -11.60 8.53
C LEU A 50 6.32 -11.40 9.38
N MET A 51 6.42 -10.28 10.09
CA MET A 51 7.52 -10.03 11.02
C MET A 51 7.51 -10.97 12.24
N GLU A 52 6.34 -11.44 12.66
CA GLU A 52 6.20 -12.41 13.75
C GLU A 52 6.54 -13.84 13.32
N LEU A 53 6.07 -14.27 12.15
CA LEU A 53 6.18 -15.66 11.68
C LEU A 53 7.47 -15.94 10.89
N PHE A 54 8.00 -14.92 10.19
CA PHE A 54 9.19 -15.03 9.35
C PHE A 54 10.25 -13.96 9.71
N PRO A 55 10.58 -13.75 11.00
CA PRO A 55 11.47 -12.67 11.42
C PRO A 55 12.83 -12.75 10.74
N ASP A 56 13.43 -13.94 10.66
CA ASP A 56 14.75 -14.13 10.07
C ASP A 56 14.79 -13.79 8.59
N ALA A 57 13.81 -14.27 7.83
CA ALA A 57 13.70 -14.02 6.41
C ALA A 57 13.50 -12.52 6.14
N VAL A 58 12.62 -11.87 6.91
CA VAL A 58 12.39 -10.43 6.81
C VAL A 58 13.67 -9.66 7.14
N ILE A 59 14.35 -9.98 8.25
CA ILE A 59 15.58 -9.30 8.67
C ILE A 59 16.69 -9.50 7.64
N LYS A 60 16.90 -10.72 7.13
CA LYS A 60 17.95 -11.02 6.16
C LYS A 60 17.70 -10.40 4.79
N GLY A 61 16.46 -10.42 4.31
CA GLY A 61 16.09 -9.73 3.07
C GLY A 61 16.23 -8.21 3.19
N PHE A 62 15.88 -7.65 4.35
CA PHE A 62 16.04 -6.23 4.65
C PHE A 62 17.51 -5.80 4.77
N GLU A 63 18.32 -6.60 5.48
CA GLU A 63 19.77 -6.42 5.58
C GLU A 63 20.39 -6.39 4.18
N ALA A 64 20.10 -7.40 3.35
CA ALA A 64 20.64 -7.51 2.00
C ALA A 64 20.27 -6.31 1.13
N ALA A 65 19.02 -5.85 1.21
CA ALA A 65 18.57 -4.63 0.54
C ALA A 65 19.35 -3.39 1.02
N GLY A 66 19.59 -3.27 2.33
CA GLY A 66 20.37 -2.19 2.93
C GLY A 66 21.81 -2.14 2.44
N ARG A 67 22.46 -3.30 2.32
CA ARG A 67 23.83 -3.40 1.79
C ARG A 67 23.91 -2.96 0.32
N VAL A 68 22.92 -3.31 -0.49
CA VAL A 68 22.87 -2.91 -1.92
C VAL A 68 22.75 -1.41 -2.10
N VAL A 69 21.91 -0.74 -1.31
CA VAL A 69 21.75 0.72 -1.39
C VAL A 69 22.89 1.49 -0.72
N GLY A 70 23.86 0.78 -0.13
CA GLY A 70 24.98 1.39 0.59
C GLY A 70 24.57 2.11 1.87
N ALA A 71 23.49 1.66 2.54
CA ALA A 71 23.03 2.26 3.78
C ALA A 71 24.06 2.10 4.90
N GLU A 72 24.16 3.13 5.73
CA GLU A 72 24.92 3.13 6.98
C GLU A 72 24.13 2.44 8.09
N LYS A 73 22.80 2.61 8.08
CA LYS A 73 21.90 2.03 9.07
C LYS A 73 20.58 1.53 8.47
N ALA A 74 20.08 0.43 9.02
CA ALA A 74 18.82 -0.19 8.65
C ALA A 74 17.84 -0.15 9.83
N ILE A 75 16.72 0.55 9.69
CA ILE A 75 15.76 0.78 10.78
C ILE A 75 14.43 0.10 10.48
N ILE A 76 14.00 -0.81 11.35
CA ILE A 76 12.68 -1.44 11.29
C ILE A 76 11.69 -0.61 12.11
N GLY A 77 10.75 0.04 11.43
CA GLY A 77 9.69 0.81 12.07
C GLY A 77 8.45 -0.05 12.33
N ILE A 78 8.06 -0.18 13.59
CA ILE A 78 6.88 -0.94 14.00
C ILE A 78 6.14 -0.21 15.14
N LYS A 79 4.80 -0.27 15.15
CA LYS A 79 4.01 0.43 16.17
C LYS A 79 4.25 -0.16 17.57
N GLU A 80 4.39 0.69 18.57
CA GLU A 80 4.67 0.34 19.98
C GLU A 80 3.70 -0.72 20.55
N LYS A 81 2.44 -0.72 20.12
CA LYS A 81 1.44 -1.71 20.55
C LYS A 81 1.76 -3.16 20.16
N HIS A 82 2.67 -3.39 19.22
CA HIS A 82 3.10 -4.72 18.77
C HIS A 82 4.30 -5.22 19.58
N GLY A 83 4.26 -5.07 20.91
CA GLY A 83 5.35 -5.43 21.82
C GLY A 83 5.90 -6.85 21.61
N LYS A 84 5.03 -7.83 21.37
CA LYS A 84 5.45 -9.21 21.05
C LYS A 84 6.37 -9.28 19.82
N VAL A 85 6.00 -8.59 18.73
CA VAL A 85 6.77 -8.59 17.49
C VAL A 85 8.07 -7.81 17.65
N ILE A 86 8.05 -6.71 18.41
CA ILE A 86 9.24 -5.93 18.75
C ILE A 86 10.26 -6.80 19.49
N SER A 87 9.82 -7.56 20.50
CA SER A 87 10.69 -8.49 21.24
C SER A 87 11.31 -9.53 20.31
N ILE A 88 10.49 -10.22 19.50
CA ILE A 88 10.97 -11.21 18.52
C ILE A 88 12.03 -10.59 17.60
N LEU A 89 11.76 -9.43 17.00
CA LEU A 89 12.70 -8.79 16.10
C LEU A 89 14.02 -8.42 16.80
N LYS A 90 13.96 -7.86 18.01
CA LYS A 90 15.16 -7.50 18.80
C LYS A 90 16.01 -8.74 19.09
N ASP A 91 15.38 -9.85 19.51
CA ASP A 91 16.08 -11.11 19.82
C ASP A 91 16.74 -11.69 18.56
N ARG A 92 15.98 -11.79 17.45
CA ARG A 92 16.50 -12.33 16.19
C ARG A 92 17.62 -11.47 15.59
N ILE A 93 17.57 -10.14 15.74
CA ILE A 93 18.65 -9.23 15.30
C ILE A 93 19.98 -9.56 16.00
N GLN A 94 19.94 -9.89 17.30
CA GLN A 94 21.13 -10.29 18.05
C GLN A 94 21.63 -11.67 17.59
N GLU A 95 20.74 -12.64 17.49
CA GLU A 95 21.09 -14.02 17.11
C GLU A 95 21.64 -14.11 15.67
N LEU A 96 21.09 -13.32 14.75
CA LEU A 96 21.58 -13.21 13.37
C LEU A 96 22.87 -12.38 13.25
N LYS A 97 23.35 -11.79 14.36
CA LYS A 97 24.56 -10.96 14.45
C LYS A 97 24.54 -9.74 13.53
N VAL A 98 23.38 -9.11 13.38
CA VAL A 98 23.18 -7.93 12.53
C VAL A 98 22.92 -6.65 13.32
N ALA A 99 22.99 -6.70 14.66
CA ALA A 99 22.72 -5.57 15.56
C ALA A 99 23.60 -4.33 15.32
N GLY A 100 24.78 -4.50 14.72
CA GLY A 100 25.64 -3.37 14.33
C GLY A 100 25.13 -2.58 13.12
N PHE A 101 24.08 -3.06 12.44
CA PHE A 101 23.53 -2.46 11.23
C PHE A 101 22.01 -2.32 11.25
N VAL A 102 21.30 -3.32 11.77
CA VAL A 102 19.84 -3.38 11.84
C VAL A 102 19.36 -3.09 13.26
N GLU A 103 18.39 -2.19 13.40
CA GLU A 103 17.72 -1.91 14.68
C GLU A 103 16.20 -1.83 14.53
N VAL A 104 15.48 -1.95 15.64
CA VAL A 104 14.03 -1.73 15.71
C VAL A 104 13.76 -0.39 16.38
N LYS A 105 12.93 0.44 15.76
CA LYS A 105 12.43 1.69 16.34
C LYS A 105 10.91 1.66 16.43
N GLU A 106 10.43 2.06 17.60
CA GLU A 106 9.00 2.08 17.92
C GLU A 106 8.35 3.32 17.31
N LEU A 107 7.19 3.12 16.69
CA LEU A 107 6.37 4.14 16.08
C LEU A 107 5.12 4.39 16.93
N PRO A 108 4.63 5.63 17.01
CA PRO A 108 3.38 5.92 17.69
C PRO A 108 2.18 5.23 17.00
N ASP A 109 1.16 4.81 17.76
CA ASP A 109 -0.06 4.20 17.18
C ASP A 109 -1.02 5.24 16.56
N ILE A 110 -0.56 5.86 15.48
CA ILE A 110 -1.27 6.92 14.76
C ILE A 110 -1.53 6.56 13.29
N TYR A 111 -2.49 7.25 12.69
CA TYR A 111 -2.75 7.20 11.26
C TYR A 111 -2.42 8.55 10.58
N PRO A 112 -1.69 8.55 9.44
CA PRO A 112 -1.00 7.43 8.80
C PRO A 112 0.49 7.37 9.18
N ALA A 113 0.89 6.56 10.16
CA ALA A 113 2.30 6.35 10.48
C ALA A 113 3.10 5.65 9.35
N GLY A 114 2.41 4.84 8.54
CA GLY A 114 2.96 4.07 7.43
C GLY A 114 2.94 4.80 6.08
N ASP A 115 2.46 6.05 6.04
CA ASP A 115 2.71 6.93 4.89
C ASP A 115 4.22 7.15 4.75
N GLU A 116 4.74 7.06 3.53
CA GLU A 116 6.19 7.00 3.30
C GLU A 116 6.96 8.20 3.89
N GLN A 117 6.44 9.43 3.78
CA GLN A 117 7.15 10.59 4.31
C GLN A 117 6.88 10.82 5.80
N VAL A 118 5.72 10.41 6.30
CA VAL A 118 5.48 10.37 7.76
C VAL A 118 6.43 9.38 8.41
N LEU A 119 6.57 8.18 7.85
CA LEU A 119 7.48 7.14 8.34
C LEU A 119 8.93 7.64 8.35
N VAL A 120 9.40 8.27 7.27
CA VAL A 120 10.75 8.86 7.23
C VAL A 120 10.94 9.85 8.37
N TYR A 121 9.97 10.74 8.61
CA TYR A 121 10.04 11.70 9.71
C TYR A 121 10.07 11.01 11.08
N GLU A 122 9.18 10.05 11.35
CA GLU A 122 9.15 9.36 12.65
C GLU A 122 10.45 8.58 12.92
N LEU A 123 11.06 8.01 11.88
CA LEU A 123 12.27 7.21 12.03
C LEU A 123 13.56 8.05 12.08
N THR A 124 13.64 9.13 11.29
CA THR A 124 14.90 9.88 11.08
C THR A 124 14.86 11.34 11.50
N GLY A 125 13.66 11.89 11.76
CA GLY A 125 13.45 13.34 11.98
C GLY A 125 13.50 14.18 10.71
N ARG A 126 13.81 13.59 9.54
CA ARG A 126 13.91 14.29 8.26
C ARG A 126 12.55 14.51 7.62
N VAL A 127 12.32 15.69 7.04
CA VAL A 127 11.12 15.97 6.26
C VAL A 127 11.44 15.85 4.77
N VAL A 128 10.75 14.96 4.07
CA VAL A 128 10.87 14.86 2.60
C VAL A 128 10.36 16.15 1.97
N PRO A 129 11.10 16.77 1.02
CA PRO A 129 10.65 17.96 0.32
C PRO A 129 9.31 17.77 -0.40
N GLU A 130 8.58 18.86 -0.60
CA GLU A 130 7.35 18.86 -1.40
C GLU A 130 7.58 18.29 -2.80
N ALA A 131 6.62 17.49 -3.28
CA ALA A 131 6.72 16.72 -4.53
C ALA A 131 7.96 15.81 -4.64
N GLY A 132 8.75 15.67 -3.58
CA GLY A 132 9.93 14.83 -3.50
C GLY A 132 9.63 13.41 -3.02
N ILE A 133 10.69 12.59 -3.05
CA ILE A 133 10.69 11.19 -2.63
C ILE A 133 11.78 10.96 -1.58
N PRO A 134 11.71 9.88 -0.75
CA PRO A 134 12.61 9.65 0.37
C PRO A 134 14.11 9.70 0.04
N ILE A 135 14.51 9.34 -1.18
CA ILE A 135 15.92 9.37 -1.58
C ILE A 135 16.53 10.78 -1.51
N HIS A 136 15.71 11.83 -1.67
CA HIS A 136 16.16 13.23 -1.54
C HIS A 136 16.57 13.62 -0.12
N VAL A 137 16.24 12.79 0.88
CA VAL A 137 16.69 12.94 2.27
C VAL A 137 17.51 11.72 2.72
N GLY A 138 18.14 11.03 1.76
CA GLY A 138 19.04 9.92 2.02
C GLY A 138 18.35 8.67 2.56
N CYS A 139 17.07 8.44 2.23
CA CYS A 139 16.29 7.30 2.73
C CYS A 139 15.73 6.43 1.61
N VAL A 140 15.72 5.11 1.80
CA VAL A 140 14.95 4.15 0.99
C VAL A 140 13.98 3.40 1.90
N VAL A 141 12.68 3.39 1.54
CA VAL A 141 11.65 2.69 2.33
C VAL A 141 11.27 1.36 1.67
N VAL A 142 11.24 0.27 2.43
CA VAL A 142 10.84 -1.07 1.95
C VAL A 142 9.74 -1.62 2.85
N ASN A 143 8.72 -2.27 2.29
CA ASN A 143 7.67 -2.92 3.09
C ASN A 143 8.13 -4.30 3.60
N SER A 144 7.55 -4.77 4.71
CA SER A 144 7.88 -6.07 5.33
C SER A 144 7.81 -7.26 4.36
N GLU A 145 6.76 -7.34 3.54
CA GLU A 145 6.60 -8.42 2.56
C GLU A 145 7.56 -8.26 1.38
N THR A 146 7.92 -7.03 1.02
CA THR A 146 8.99 -6.81 0.02
C THR A 146 10.32 -7.32 0.55
N ALA A 147 10.67 -7.08 1.82
CA ALA A 147 11.88 -7.64 2.42
C ALA A 147 11.86 -9.17 2.44
N LEU A 148 10.73 -9.78 2.81
CA LEU A 148 10.54 -11.24 2.73
C LEU A 148 10.74 -11.77 1.30
N ASN A 149 10.19 -11.08 0.30
CA ASN A 149 10.36 -11.47 -1.10
C ASN A 149 11.81 -11.33 -1.59
N ILE A 150 12.58 -10.36 -1.08
CA ILE A 150 14.01 -10.24 -1.38
C ILE A 150 14.76 -11.47 -0.85
N TYR A 151 14.47 -11.89 0.38
CA TYR A 151 15.02 -13.13 0.93
C TYR A 151 14.65 -14.36 0.10
N ASN A 152 13.38 -14.47 -0.32
CA ASN A 152 12.93 -15.58 -1.17
C ASN A 152 13.69 -15.60 -2.51
N ALA A 153 13.90 -14.44 -3.13
CA ALA A 153 14.67 -14.33 -4.38
C ALA A 153 16.15 -14.74 -4.20
N MET A 154 16.76 -14.43 -3.07
CA MET A 154 18.11 -14.92 -2.73
C MET A 154 18.17 -16.46 -2.65
N ASN A 155 17.04 -17.12 -2.40
CA ASN A 155 16.88 -18.56 -2.39
C ASN A 155 16.29 -19.11 -3.71
N GLY A 156 16.33 -18.32 -4.80
CA GLY A 156 15.85 -18.74 -6.12
C GLY A 156 14.33 -18.80 -6.26
N GLN A 157 13.56 -18.20 -5.34
CA GLN A 157 12.10 -18.22 -5.36
C GLN A 157 11.53 -16.88 -5.88
N PRO A 158 10.86 -16.88 -7.04
CA PRO A 158 10.21 -15.67 -7.56
C PRO A 158 8.89 -15.37 -6.85
N VAL A 159 8.37 -14.15 -7.06
CA VAL A 159 7.07 -13.74 -6.48
C VAL A 159 5.92 -14.39 -7.24
N THR A 160 5.41 -15.48 -6.67
CA THR A 160 4.30 -16.29 -7.18
C THR A 160 3.10 -16.34 -6.23
N GLN A 161 3.26 -15.87 -5.01
CA GLN A 161 2.24 -15.91 -3.96
C GLN A 161 2.06 -14.53 -3.33
N LYS A 162 0.88 -14.32 -2.73
CA LYS A 162 0.53 -13.09 -2.04
C LYS A 162 -0.10 -13.38 -0.68
N TYR A 163 0.23 -12.57 0.32
CA TYR A 163 -0.42 -12.61 1.63
C TYR A 163 -1.59 -11.62 1.67
N ILE A 164 -2.78 -12.10 2.04
CA ILE A 164 -4.02 -11.33 1.99
C ILE A 164 -4.78 -11.50 3.31
N THR A 165 -5.10 -10.39 3.97
CA THR A 165 -6.06 -10.40 5.09
C THR A 165 -7.49 -10.30 4.56
N VAL A 166 -8.35 -11.26 4.89
CA VAL A 166 -9.80 -11.20 4.65
C VAL A 166 -10.49 -10.92 5.99
N THR A 167 -11.20 -9.81 6.08
CA THR A 167 -11.76 -9.31 7.34
C THR A 167 -13.00 -8.45 7.13
N GLY A 168 -13.53 -7.85 8.20
CA GLY A 168 -14.75 -7.05 8.21
C GLY A 168 -15.92 -7.78 8.87
N ASP A 169 -17.12 -7.55 8.33
CA ASP A 169 -18.37 -8.17 8.77
C ASP A 169 -18.53 -9.57 8.17
N VAL A 170 -17.72 -10.49 8.69
CA VAL A 170 -17.60 -11.86 8.20
C VAL A 170 -17.75 -12.89 9.32
N PRO A 171 -18.12 -14.15 9.05
CA PRO A 171 -18.05 -15.20 10.06
C PRO A 171 -16.62 -15.44 10.56
N LYS A 172 -15.65 -15.51 9.63
CA LYS A 172 -14.25 -15.86 9.91
C LYS A 172 -13.30 -14.82 9.30
N ALA A 173 -12.65 -14.03 10.15
CA ALA A 173 -11.54 -13.17 9.73
C ALA A 173 -10.22 -13.97 9.75
N LEU A 174 -9.41 -13.84 8.70
CA LEU A 174 -8.18 -14.62 8.54
C LEU A 174 -7.18 -13.90 7.65
N THR A 175 -5.91 -14.28 7.74
CA THR A 175 -4.88 -13.93 6.76
C THR A 175 -4.42 -15.20 6.07
N VAL A 176 -4.26 -15.17 4.75
CA VAL A 176 -3.92 -16.35 3.94
C VAL A 176 -2.84 -16.05 2.93
N LYS A 177 -2.02 -17.06 2.61
CA LYS A 177 -1.05 -17.02 1.51
C LYS A 177 -1.66 -17.72 0.30
N VAL A 178 -1.86 -17.00 -0.80
CA VAL A 178 -2.55 -17.51 -1.99
C VAL A 178 -1.70 -17.34 -3.26
N PRO A 179 -1.85 -18.23 -4.27
CA PRO A 179 -1.22 -18.04 -5.57
C PRO A 179 -1.65 -16.70 -6.23
N VAL A 180 -0.71 -15.99 -6.84
CA VAL A 180 -1.04 -14.84 -7.69
C VAL A 180 -1.86 -15.33 -8.89
N GLY A 181 -2.94 -14.61 -9.21
CA GLY A 181 -3.90 -14.96 -10.26
C GLY A 181 -5.07 -15.83 -9.79
N THR A 182 -5.12 -16.20 -8.50
CA THR A 182 -6.29 -16.87 -7.91
C THR A 182 -7.54 -15.99 -8.07
N PRO A 183 -8.72 -16.54 -8.44
CA PRO A 183 -9.98 -15.80 -8.43
C PRO A 183 -10.24 -15.16 -7.07
N ILE A 184 -10.62 -13.87 -7.05
CA ILE A 184 -10.86 -13.15 -5.80
C ILE A 184 -12.00 -13.82 -5.02
N LEU A 185 -13.04 -14.28 -5.71
CA LEU A 185 -14.18 -14.94 -5.09
C LEU A 185 -13.77 -16.18 -4.27
N ASP A 186 -12.80 -16.97 -4.75
CA ASP A 186 -12.28 -18.14 -4.01
C ASP A 186 -11.63 -17.72 -2.69
N VAL A 187 -10.91 -16.59 -2.69
CA VAL A 187 -10.30 -16.02 -1.49
C VAL A 187 -11.35 -15.45 -0.55
N LEU A 188 -12.38 -14.76 -1.07
CA LEU A 188 -13.44 -14.17 -0.25
C LEU A 188 -14.28 -15.25 0.45
N LYS A 189 -14.56 -16.37 -0.22
CA LYS A 189 -15.31 -17.50 0.35
C LYS A 189 -14.65 -18.12 1.59
N LEU A 190 -13.33 -17.97 1.75
CA LEU A 190 -12.63 -18.40 2.96
C LEU A 190 -13.07 -17.67 4.24
N SER A 191 -13.76 -16.53 4.08
CA SER A 191 -14.38 -15.80 5.18
C SER A 191 -15.59 -16.51 5.80
N GLY A 192 -16.10 -17.56 5.14
CA GLY A 192 -17.33 -18.26 5.50
C GLY A 192 -18.60 -17.65 4.90
N ILE A 193 -18.46 -16.68 4.00
CA ILE A 193 -19.57 -16.12 3.21
C ILE A 193 -19.64 -16.87 1.88
N GLU A 194 -20.81 -17.43 1.56
CA GLU A 194 -21.07 -18.09 0.27
C GLU A 194 -21.73 -17.16 -0.74
N ASP A 195 -22.62 -16.27 -0.27
CA ASP A 195 -23.35 -15.30 -1.07
C ASP A 195 -22.97 -13.85 -0.71
N PHE A 196 -22.55 -13.11 -1.73
CA PHE A 196 -22.07 -11.73 -1.63
C PHE A 196 -23.09 -10.68 -2.10
N GLU A 197 -24.34 -11.06 -2.39
CA GLU A 197 -25.36 -10.15 -2.92
C GLU A 197 -25.55 -8.89 -2.04
N ASN A 198 -25.55 -9.05 -0.71
CA ASN A 198 -25.74 -7.97 0.25
C ASN A 198 -24.42 -7.35 0.76
N TYR A 199 -23.29 -7.75 0.19
CA TYR A 199 -21.96 -7.32 0.62
C TYR A 199 -21.28 -6.45 -0.43
N ALA A 200 -20.39 -5.59 0.04
CA ALA A 200 -19.43 -4.85 -0.74
C ALA A 200 -18.03 -5.16 -0.22
N VAL A 201 -17.06 -5.16 -1.12
CA VAL A 201 -15.67 -5.50 -0.81
C VAL A 201 -14.80 -4.28 -1.07
N ILE A 202 -13.99 -3.90 -0.09
CA ILE A 202 -12.92 -2.92 -0.25
C ILE A 202 -11.63 -3.68 -0.59
N ASP A 203 -11.02 -3.37 -1.73
CA ASP A 203 -9.70 -3.91 -2.11
C ASP A 203 -8.59 -3.13 -1.40
N GLY A 204 -7.85 -3.81 -0.52
CA GLY A 204 -6.90 -3.20 0.40
C GLY A 204 -7.59 -2.83 1.71
N GLY A 205 -7.42 -1.59 2.15
CA GLY A 205 -7.84 -1.15 3.47
C GLY A 205 -8.96 -0.11 3.49
N PRO A 206 -9.66 0.07 4.63
CA PRO A 206 -10.79 0.99 4.77
C PRO A 206 -10.51 2.43 4.35
N MET A 207 -9.26 2.90 4.54
CA MET A 207 -8.90 4.27 4.26
C MET A 207 -8.60 4.46 2.78
N MET A 208 -7.55 3.85 2.24
CA MET A 208 -7.10 4.12 0.87
C MET A 208 -7.66 3.16 -0.18
N GLY A 209 -8.11 1.97 0.20
CA GLY A 209 -8.62 0.97 -0.73
C GLY A 209 -9.93 1.39 -1.40
N PRO A 210 -10.13 1.14 -2.71
CA PRO A 210 -11.42 1.38 -3.37
C PRO A 210 -12.45 0.30 -3.03
N VAL A 211 -13.74 0.64 -3.17
CA VAL A 211 -14.80 -0.39 -3.22
C VAL A 211 -14.73 -1.05 -4.59
N MET A 212 -14.77 -2.38 -4.64
CA MET A 212 -14.74 -3.15 -5.88
C MET A 212 -16.07 -3.04 -6.62
N ASP A 213 -16.01 -2.76 -7.93
CA ASP A 213 -17.19 -2.74 -8.79
C ASP A 213 -17.71 -4.15 -9.12
N ARG A 214 -16.80 -5.14 -9.14
CA ARG A 214 -17.06 -6.53 -9.50
C ARG A 214 -16.13 -7.47 -8.73
N LEU A 215 -16.58 -8.70 -8.47
CA LEU A 215 -15.86 -9.69 -7.66
C LEU A 215 -15.23 -10.84 -8.48
N ASP A 216 -15.41 -10.82 -9.80
CA ASP A 216 -14.87 -11.78 -10.78
C ASP A 216 -13.40 -11.50 -11.16
N GLY A 217 -12.74 -10.58 -10.44
CA GLY A 217 -11.33 -10.27 -10.61
C GLY A 217 -10.41 -11.35 -10.03
N TYR A 218 -9.10 -11.08 -10.11
CA TYR A 218 -8.06 -12.02 -9.71
C TYR A 218 -7.02 -11.35 -8.83
N VAL A 219 -6.40 -12.14 -7.95
CA VAL A 219 -5.34 -11.69 -7.06
C VAL A 219 -4.11 -11.25 -7.86
N THR A 220 -3.59 -10.08 -7.52
CA THR A 220 -2.35 -9.51 -8.06
C THR A 220 -1.31 -9.34 -6.97
N LYS A 221 -0.05 -9.06 -7.35
CA LYS A 221 1.02 -8.72 -6.41
C LYS A 221 0.73 -7.49 -5.54
N LYS A 222 -0.26 -6.66 -5.90
CA LYS A 222 -0.65 -5.43 -5.18
C LYS A 222 -1.68 -5.66 -4.07
N ASN A 223 -2.48 -6.72 -4.14
CA ASN A 223 -3.59 -6.94 -3.19
C ASN A 223 -3.06 -7.29 -1.81
N LYS A 224 -3.47 -6.55 -0.76
CA LYS A 224 -2.98 -6.77 0.61
C LYS A 224 -4.07 -7.25 1.57
N GLY A 225 -5.33 -7.02 1.20
CA GLY A 225 -6.46 -7.45 1.99
C GLY A 225 -7.78 -7.20 1.27
N PHE A 226 -8.83 -7.81 1.79
CA PHE A 226 -10.21 -7.58 1.40
C PHE A 226 -11.02 -7.32 2.65
N VAL A 227 -11.62 -6.14 2.74
CA VAL A 227 -12.54 -5.80 3.83
C VAL A 227 -13.96 -5.92 3.32
N ILE A 228 -14.66 -6.93 3.80
CA ILE A 228 -16.05 -7.25 3.43
C ILE A 228 -16.97 -6.56 4.43
N LEU A 229 -17.88 -5.73 3.94
CA LEU A 229 -18.89 -5.05 4.75
C LEU A 229 -20.23 -5.13 4.05
N LYS A 230 -21.32 -5.00 4.80
CA LYS A 230 -22.64 -4.85 4.22
C LYS A 230 -22.76 -3.58 3.36
N LYS A 231 -23.52 -3.63 2.27
CA LYS A 231 -23.69 -2.49 1.33
C LYS A 231 -24.24 -1.23 2.02
N GLU A 232 -25.05 -1.41 3.04
CA GLU A 232 -25.69 -0.38 3.85
C GLU A 232 -24.74 0.28 4.86
N HIS A 233 -23.57 -0.30 5.10
CA HIS A 233 -22.59 0.25 6.04
C HIS A 233 -22.15 1.65 5.60
N ASN A 234 -22.10 2.61 6.55
CA ASN A 234 -21.83 4.02 6.25
C ASN A 234 -20.51 4.23 5.49
N LEU A 235 -19.46 3.48 5.81
CA LEU A 235 -18.20 3.53 5.07
C LEU A 235 -18.38 3.15 3.58
N ILE A 236 -19.13 2.10 3.28
CA ILE A 236 -19.38 1.66 1.90
C ILE A 236 -20.16 2.74 1.15
N LYS A 237 -21.23 3.26 1.75
CA LYS A 237 -22.01 4.38 1.18
C LYS A 237 -21.13 5.58 0.86
N ARG A 238 -20.26 6.00 1.80
CA ARG A 238 -19.36 7.15 1.60
C ARG A 238 -18.32 6.91 0.50
N LYS A 239 -17.75 5.71 0.43
CA LYS A 239 -16.72 5.38 -0.57
C LYS A 239 -17.29 5.13 -1.96
N SER A 240 -18.58 4.78 -2.04
CA SER A 240 -19.30 4.55 -3.30
C SER A 240 -19.94 5.83 -3.86
N THR A 241 -19.80 6.97 -3.17
CA THR A 241 -20.29 8.27 -3.63
C THR A 241 -19.63 8.66 -4.95
N THR A 242 -20.44 9.04 -5.95
CA THR A 242 -19.92 9.48 -7.25
C THR A 242 -19.32 10.89 -7.19
N LEU A 243 -18.49 11.23 -8.18
CA LEU A 243 -17.86 12.56 -8.27
C LEU A 243 -18.90 13.70 -8.25
N GLU A 244 -20.00 13.55 -8.99
CA GLU A 244 -21.06 14.56 -9.05
C GLU A 244 -21.85 14.68 -7.74
N GLN A 245 -22.08 13.57 -7.05
CA GLN A 245 -22.70 13.58 -5.72
C GLN A 245 -21.79 14.28 -4.71
N ALA A 246 -20.51 13.92 -4.66
CA ALA A 246 -19.54 14.54 -3.76
C ALA A 246 -19.41 16.05 -4.01
N LYS A 247 -19.36 16.47 -5.27
CA LYS A 247 -19.34 17.89 -5.67
C LYS A 247 -20.59 18.64 -5.20
N ARG A 248 -21.78 18.07 -5.38
CA ARG A 248 -23.05 18.67 -4.94
C ARG A 248 -23.08 18.86 -3.42
N VAL A 249 -22.74 17.81 -2.67
CA VAL A 249 -22.73 17.83 -1.20
C VAL A 249 -21.69 18.83 -0.66
N ASN A 250 -20.50 18.87 -1.27
CA ASN A 250 -19.47 19.83 -0.92
C ASN A 250 -19.94 21.28 -1.11
N LYS A 251 -20.64 21.57 -2.21
CA LYS A 251 -21.17 22.91 -2.53
C LYS A 251 -22.27 23.35 -1.57
N SER A 252 -23.09 22.43 -1.09
CA SER A 252 -24.27 22.78 -0.29
C SER A 252 -23.98 23.07 1.19
N ALA A 253 -22.95 22.44 1.79
CA ALA A 253 -22.82 22.44 3.26
C ALA A 253 -21.41 22.77 3.79
N CYS A 254 -20.44 23.13 2.95
CA CYS A 254 -19.12 23.51 3.45
C CYS A 254 -19.14 24.87 4.16
N GLU A 255 -18.88 24.86 5.47
CA GLU A 255 -18.78 26.05 6.32
C GLU A 255 -17.40 26.72 6.29
N GLN A 256 -16.52 26.33 5.36
CA GLN A 256 -15.17 26.88 5.17
C GLN A 256 -14.23 26.81 6.39
N CYS A 257 -14.50 25.90 7.34
CA CYS A 257 -13.55 25.62 8.40
C CYS A 257 -12.23 25.04 7.83
N ARG A 258 -11.20 24.93 8.68
CA ARG A 258 -9.86 24.45 8.29
C ARG A 258 -9.45 23.10 8.87
N MET A 259 -10.37 22.36 9.52
CA MET A 259 -10.04 21.08 10.18
C MET A 259 -9.41 20.06 9.22
N CYS A 260 -9.89 19.98 7.98
CA CYS A 260 -9.33 19.07 6.97
C CYS A 260 -7.85 19.36 6.64
N THR A 261 -7.38 20.57 6.91
CA THR A 261 -5.97 20.98 6.75
C THR A 261 -5.19 20.83 8.05
N ASP A 262 -5.77 21.22 9.18
CA ASP A 262 -5.11 21.13 10.48
C ASP A 262 -4.87 19.67 10.94
N LEU A 263 -5.55 18.70 10.33
CA LEU A 263 -5.33 17.27 10.52
C LEU A 263 -4.56 16.62 9.36
N CYS A 264 -4.23 17.35 8.27
CA CYS A 264 -3.55 16.74 7.12
C CYS A 264 -2.09 16.38 7.48
N PRO A 265 -1.64 15.13 7.25
CA PRO A 265 -0.28 14.72 7.66
C PRO A 265 0.81 15.49 6.91
N ARG A 266 0.62 15.79 5.62
CA ARG A 266 1.55 16.61 4.81
C ARG A 266 1.62 18.05 5.34
N TYR A 267 0.48 18.64 5.66
CA TYR A 267 0.44 19.94 6.32
C TYR A 267 1.13 19.90 7.69
N LEU A 268 0.92 18.87 8.50
CA LEU A 268 1.60 18.79 9.80
C LEU A 268 3.12 18.60 9.68
N LEU A 269 3.61 18.04 8.57
CA LEU A 269 5.05 17.91 8.27
C LEU A 269 5.71 19.19 7.76
N GLY A 270 4.96 20.27 7.49
CA GLY A 270 5.53 21.55 7.04
C GLY A 270 5.17 21.94 5.61
N HIS A 271 4.51 21.06 4.84
CA HIS A 271 4.12 21.32 3.45
C HIS A 271 2.93 22.27 3.32
N ASP A 272 2.72 22.82 2.13
CA ASP A 272 1.61 23.73 1.77
C ASP A 272 0.33 23.00 1.34
N MET A 273 0.20 21.73 1.72
CA MET A 273 -0.99 20.92 1.44
C MET A 273 -2.22 21.45 2.21
N GLN A 274 -3.16 22.10 1.53
CA GLN A 274 -4.29 22.79 2.17
C GLN A 274 -5.66 22.35 1.63
N PRO A 275 -6.18 21.18 2.05
CA PRO A 275 -7.48 20.66 1.60
C PRO A 275 -8.66 21.64 1.67
N HIS A 276 -8.70 22.53 2.66
CA HIS A 276 -9.78 23.51 2.81
C HIS A 276 -9.82 24.50 1.63
N LYS A 277 -8.66 24.89 1.10
CA LYS A 277 -8.59 25.76 -0.08
C LYS A 277 -9.12 25.06 -1.32
N MET A 278 -8.88 23.76 -1.47
CA MET A 278 -9.43 23.00 -2.61
C MET A 278 -10.95 22.87 -2.52
N MET A 279 -11.48 22.72 -1.30
CA MET A 279 -12.93 22.79 -1.08
C MET A 279 -13.50 24.15 -1.51
N ASN A 280 -12.87 25.26 -1.09
CA ASN A 280 -13.32 26.60 -1.45
C ASN A 280 -13.21 26.86 -2.97
N ALA A 281 -12.10 26.45 -3.58
CA ALA A 281 -11.90 26.57 -5.02
C ALA A 281 -12.97 25.80 -5.83
N LEU A 282 -13.33 24.59 -5.40
CA LEU A 282 -14.40 23.81 -6.03
C LEU A 282 -15.77 24.47 -5.82
N ASN A 283 -16.03 24.98 -4.63
CA ASN A 283 -17.35 25.48 -4.25
C ASN A 283 -17.70 26.80 -4.93
N TYR A 284 -16.76 27.74 -4.95
CA TYR A 284 -16.93 29.08 -5.51
C TYR A 284 -16.41 29.20 -6.95
N ASN A 285 -15.99 28.08 -7.56
CA ASN A 285 -15.36 28.06 -8.88
C ASN A 285 -14.20 29.10 -8.99
N LEU A 286 -13.36 29.19 -7.95
CA LEU A 286 -12.28 30.19 -7.92
C LEU A 286 -11.24 29.89 -8.99
N ASP A 287 -10.92 30.87 -9.83
CA ASP A 287 -9.90 30.76 -10.87
C ASP A 287 -8.51 31.14 -10.32
N ASN A 288 -8.02 30.34 -9.37
CA ASN A 288 -6.67 30.47 -8.82
C ASN A 288 -5.88 29.19 -9.10
N VAL A 289 -5.37 29.08 -10.34
CA VAL A 289 -4.62 27.92 -10.80
C VAL A 289 -3.38 27.66 -9.94
N GLU A 290 -2.66 28.71 -9.53
CA GLU A 290 -1.45 28.54 -8.73
C GLU A 290 -1.75 27.93 -7.35
N GLY A 291 -2.76 28.46 -6.66
CA GLY A 291 -3.22 27.89 -5.38
C GLY A 291 -3.73 26.45 -5.53
N GLN A 292 -4.34 26.10 -6.66
CA GLN A 292 -4.85 24.75 -6.95
C GLN A 292 -3.72 23.71 -7.08
N LYS A 293 -2.50 24.11 -7.47
CA LYS A 293 -1.36 23.18 -7.62
C LYS A 293 -0.98 22.46 -6.34
N THR A 294 -1.26 23.04 -5.17
CA THR A 294 -1.04 22.40 -3.87
C THR A 294 -1.76 21.05 -3.73
N ALA A 295 -2.84 20.80 -4.47
CA ALA A 295 -3.54 19.52 -4.52
C ALA A 295 -2.63 18.34 -4.92
N GLN A 296 -1.56 18.60 -5.67
CA GLN A 296 -0.59 17.58 -6.10
C GLN A 296 0.20 16.98 -4.93
N LEU A 297 0.30 17.70 -3.80
CA LEU A 297 0.97 17.24 -2.57
C LEU A 297 0.15 16.20 -1.79
N CYS A 298 -1.11 15.97 -2.17
CA CYS A 298 -2.01 15.04 -1.49
C CYS A 298 -1.51 13.60 -1.54
N CYS A 299 -1.35 12.97 -0.38
CA CYS A 299 -1.07 11.53 -0.25
C CYS A 299 -2.33 10.63 -0.28
N GLN A 300 -3.51 11.21 -0.53
CA GLN A 300 -4.78 10.48 -0.70
C GLN A 300 -5.20 9.58 0.48
N CYS A 301 -4.69 9.84 1.68
CA CYS A 301 -4.93 9.05 2.89
C CYS A 301 -6.38 9.11 3.46
N ASN A 302 -7.29 9.85 2.82
CA ASN A 302 -8.69 10.03 3.24
C ASN A 302 -8.95 10.59 4.66
N LEU A 303 -7.92 10.99 5.40
CA LEU A 303 -8.08 11.54 6.75
C LEU A 303 -8.98 12.77 6.78
N CYS A 304 -8.84 13.66 5.79
CA CYS A 304 -9.65 14.87 5.68
C CYS A 304 -11.14 14.61 5.43
N GLU A 305 -11.48 13.45 4.86
CA GLU A 305 -12.81 13.10 4.36
C GLU A 305 -13.54 12.10 5.26
N LEU A 306 -12.83 11.12 5.81
CA LEU A 306 -13.41 10.07 6.64
C LEU A 306 -13.31 10.37 8.14
N PHE A 307 -12.49 11.35 8.53
CA PHE A 307 -12.30 11.69 9.94
C PHE A 307 -12.49 13.19 10.22
N ALA A 308 -11.71 14.04 9.53
CA ALA A 308 -11.54 15.43 9.94
C ALA A 308 -12.76 16.33 9.69
N CYS A 309 -13.52 16.10 8.61
CA CYS A 309 -14.64 16.96 8.27
C CYS A 309 -15.82 16.73 9.21
N PRO A 310 -16.25 17.75 10.01
CA PRO A 310 -17.37 17.59 10.93
C PRO A 310 -18.71 17.43 10.19
N ALA A 311 -18.86 18.12 9.06
CA ALA A 311 -20.04 18.06 8.19
C ALA A 311 -20.07 16.82 7.27
N GLY A 312 -19.09 15.92 7.36
CA GLY A 312 -19.07 14.69 6.57
C GLY A 312 -18.90 14.91 5.06
N LEU A 313 -18.21 15.98 4.66
CA LEU A 313 -17.94 16.34 3.26
C LEU A 313 -16.76 15.56 2.67
N TYR A 314 -16.40 15.87 1.42
CA TYR A 314 -15.41 15.15 0.62
C TYR A 314 -14.18 16.02 0.21
N PRO A 315 -13.32 16.45 1.17
CA PRO A 315 -12.11 17.21 0.82
C PRO A 315 -11.06 16.41 0.07
N LYS A 316 -10.92 15.09 0.30
CA LYS A 316 -9.95 14.28 -0.46
C LYS A 316 -10.38 14.22 -1.92
N PHE A 317 -11.67 14.06 -2.18
CA PHE A 317 -12.23 14.18 -3.52
C PHE A 317 -11.88 15.52 -4.18
N ALA A 318 -12.12 16.65 -3.51
CA ALA A 318 -11.82 17.97 -4.08
C ALA A 318 -10.34 18.10 -4.48
N ASN A 319 -9.41 17.59 -3.66
CA ASN A 319 -8.00 17.54 -4.00
C ASN A 319 -7.71 16.62 -5.19
N SER A 320 -8.34 15.44 -5.25
CA SER A 320 -8.13 14.50 -6.36
C SER A 320 -8.62 15.09 -7.69
N TYR A 321 -9.77 15.77 -7.67
CA TYR A 321 -10.31 16.49 -8.83
C TYR A 321 -9.32 17.54 -9.37
N PHE A 322 -8.77 18.41 -8.51
CA PHE A 322 -7.80 19.41 -8.97
C PHE A 322 -6.47 18.78 -9.40
N LYS A 323 -6.02 17.73 -8.71
CA LYS A 323 -4.81 16.99 -9.10
C LYS A 323 -4.95 16.42 -10.52
N GLU A 324 -6.07 15.76 -10.82
CA GLU A 324 -6.37 15.21 -12.15
C GLU A 324 -6.53 16.30 -13.21
N LYS A 325 -7.28 17.37 -12.91
CA LYS A 325 -7.46 18.52 -13.79
C LYS A 325 -6.11 19.14 -14.18
N LEU A 326 -5.23 19.38 -13.22
CA LEU A 326 -3.92 19.98 -13.46
C LEU A 326 -2.98 19.04 -14.21
N MET A 327 -3.04 17.73 -13.92
CA MET A 327 -2.29 16.73 -14.69
C MET A 327 -2.70 16.71 -16.15
N ALA A 328 -4.01 16.79 -16.45
CA ALA A 328 -4.51 16.88 -17.83
C ALA A 328 -4.05 18.16 -18.56
N GLN A 329 -3.80 19.24 -17.81
CA GLN A 329 -3.28 20.51 -18.32
C GLN A 329 -1.74 20.58 -18.34
N ASN A 330 -1.04 19.50 -17.97
CA ASN A 330 0.42 19.46 -17.80
C ASN A 330 0.99 20.52 -16.84
N LEU A 331 0.17 21.01 -15.91
CA LEU A 331 0.60 21.97 -14.90
C LEU A 331 1.17 21.22 -13.70
N ARG A 332 2.36 21.61 -13.25
CA ARG A 332 3.06 20.98 -12.12
C ARG A 332 3.22 21.97 -10.97
N TYR A 333 3.09 21.46 -9.74
CA TYR A 333 3.47 22.17 -8.53
C TYR A 333 4.99 22.37 -8.51
N GLN A 334 5.43 23.57 -8.14
CA GLN A 334 6.85 23.88 -7.92
C GLN A 334 7.02 24.30 -6.46
N PRO A 335 7.84 23.59 -5.68
CA PRO A 335 8.14 23.99 -4.31
C PRO A 335 8.79 25.38 -4.27
N THR A 336 8.38 26.21 -3.33
CA THR A 336 8.97 27.54 -3.13
C THR A 336 10.24 27.50 -2.28
N LYS A 337 10.48 26.37 -1.62
CA LYS A 337 11.66 26.12 -0.77
C LYS A 337 12.03 24.64 -0.79
N SER A 338 13.27 24.34 -0.44
CA SER A 338 13.82 22.98 -0.40
C SER A 338 13.74 22.34 0.99
N GLU A 339 13.73 23.13 2.05
CA GLU A 339 13.77 22.67 3.43
C GLU A 339 12.46 22.89 4.18
N PHE A 340 12.07 21.89 4.97
CA PHE A 340 10.80 21.85 5.68
C PHE A 340 11.02 21.32 7.09
N THR A 341 10.25 21.88 8.02
CA THR A 341 10.21 21.44 9.41
C THR A 341 8.77 21.17 9.81
N SER A 342 8.58 20.16 10.65
CA SER A 342 7.27 19.81 11.18
C SER A 342 6.66 21.00 11.94
N ARG A 343 5.36 21.21 11.79
CA ARG A 343 4.65 22.28 12.51
C ARG A 343 4.44 21.88 13.97
N LYS A 344 4.68 22.80 14.92
CA LYS A 344 4.50 22.59 16.37
C LYS A 344 3.16 21.91 16.75
N PRO A 345 2.00 22.27 16.16
CA PRO A 345 0.74 21.65 16.52
C PRO A 345 0.63 20.16 16.17
N ARG A 346 1.58 19.58 15.42
CA ARG A 346 1.53 18.18 14.99
C ARG A 346 1.31 17.23 16.16
N GLU A 347 2.04 17.41 17.25
CA GLU A 347 1.95 16.56 18.45
C GLU A 347 0.50 16.43 18.96
N TYR A 348 -0.27 17.51 18.93
CA TYR A 348 -1.65 17.56 19.40
C TYR A 348 -2.70 17.26 18.31
N ARG A 349 -2.26 17.00 17.07
CA ARG A 349 -3.13 16.80 15.90
C ARG A 349 -2.96 15.44 15.24
N MET A 350 -2.08 14.59 15.76
CA MET A 350 -2.00 13.19 15.32
C MET A 350 -3.29 12.46 15.64
N LEU A 351 -3.69 11.53 14.77
CA LEU A 351 -4.90 10.73 14.96
C LEU A 351 -4.55 9.36 15.52
N PRO A 352 -4.93 9.02 16.76
CA PRO A 352 -4.83 7.65 17.26
C PRO A 352 -5.62 6.66 16.40
N SER A 353 -5.02 5.52 16.05
CA SER A 353 -5.64 4.50 15.18
C SER A 353 -6.99 4.02 15.72
N LYS A 354 -7.13 3.84 17.04
CA LYS A 354 -8.39 3.41 17.69
C LYS A 354 -9.54 4.40 17.45
N ARG A 355 -9.26 5.71 17.50
CA ARG A 355 -10.28 6.75 17.24
C ARG A 355 -10.71 6.75 15.78
N LEU A 356 -9.79 6.47 14.86
CA LEU A 356 -10.12 6.32 13.45
C LEU A 356 -11.07 5.13 13.23
N ILE A 357 -10.74 3.96 13.76
CA ILE A 357 -11.57 2.74 13.66
C ILE A 357 -12.99 3.01 14.18
N ALA A 358 -13.11 3.66 15.33
CA ALA A 358 -14.40 4.04 15.89
C ALA A 358 -15.18 5.01 14.99
N ARG A 359 -14.52 6.04 14.44
CA ARG A 359 -15.14 7.01 13.53
C ARG A 359 -15.65 6.38 12.24
N LEU A 360 -14.98 5.33 11.77
CA LEU A 360 -15.38 4.56 10.58
C LEU A 360 -16.53 3.58 10.86
N GLY A 361 -16.91 3.37 12.12
CA GLY A 361 -17.91 2.37 12.51
C GLY A 361 -17.38 0.94 12.51
N LEU A 362 -16.06 0.75 12.62
CA LEU A 362 -15.42 -0.56 12.45
C LEU A 362 -15.03 -1.26 13.76
N ASN A 363 -15.39 -0.72 14.92
CA ASN A 363 -14.99 -1.27 16.23
C ASN A 363 -15.41 -2.73 16.40
N SER A 364 -16.62 -3.11 15.98
CA SER A 364 -17.12 -4.49 16.06
C SER A 364 -16.34 -5.48 15.17
N PHE A 365 -15.59 -4.96 14.20
CA PHE A 365 -14.82 -5.75 13.24
C PHE A 365 -13.31 -5.72 13.54
N ASP A 366 -12.87 -4.91 14.52
CA ASP A 366 -11.46 -4.79 14.94
C ASP A 366 -11.02 -5.97 15.82
N ARG A 367 -11.02 -7.17 15.22
CA ARG A 367 -10.64 -8.43 15.85
C ARG A 367 -9.37 -9.01 15.19
N PRO A 368 -8.77 -10.08 15.77
CA PRO A 368 -7.67 -10.78 15.14
C PRO A 368 -8.09 -11.38 13.78
N ALA A 369 -7.15 -11.40 12.83
CA ALA A 369 -7.28 -12.07 11.53
C ALA A 369 -6.03 -12.95 11.32
N PRO A 370 -5.91 -14.06 12.05
CA PRO A 370 -4.67 -14.82 12.14
C PRO A 370 -4.27 -15.44 10.81
N MET A 371 -2.97 -15.54 10.57
CA MET A 371 -2.39 -16.29 9.47
C MET A 371 -2.85 -17.73 9.59
N THR A 372 -3.64 -18.18 8.62
CA THR A 372 -4.24 -19.49 8.61
C THR A 372 -3.66 -20.28 7.45
N GLU A 373 -3.17 -21.48 7.73
CA GLU A 373 -2.73 -22.40 6.70
C GLU A 373 -3.95 -22.95 5.96
N VAL A 374 -4.27 -22.31 4.83
CA VAL A 374 -5.31 -22.75 3.90
C VAL A 374 -4.65 -23.01 2.55
N ARG A 375 -4.89 -24.19 1.99
CA ARG A 375 -4.46 -24.50 0.62
C ARG A 375 -5.59 -24.14 -0.35
N ILE A 376 -5.41 -23.08 -1.13
CA ILE A 376 -6.24 -22.82 -2.30
C ILE A 376 -5.54 -23.40 -3.51
N ASN A 377 -6.23 -24.31 -4.20
CA ASN A 377 -5.76 -24.93 -5.43
C ASN A 377 -6.70 -24.54 -6.57
N PRO A 378 -6.56 -23.32 -7.13
CA PRO A 378 -7.43 -22.92 -8.22
C PRO A 378 -7.16 -23.80 -9.45
N GLU A 379 -8.24 -24.17 -10.15
CA GLU A 379 -8.17 -24.91 -11.43
C GLU A 379 -7.46 -24.10 -12.51
N ALA A 380 -7.61 -22.77 -12.47
CA ALA A 380 -6.91 -21.85 -13.34
C ALA A 380 -6.54 -20.55 -12.61
N VAL A 381 -5.43 -19.95 -13.02
CA VAL A 381 -5.01 -18.62 -12.55
C VAL A 381 -4.97 -17.63 -13.71
N TRP A 382 -5.45 -16.41 -13.48
CA TRP A 382 -5.36 -15.29 -14.40
C TRP A 382 -4.33 -14.30 -13.89
N ILE A 383 -3.16 -14.35 -14.47
CA ILE A 383 -2.03 -13.53 -14.06
C ILE A 383 -2.03 -12.27 -14.91
N SER A 384 -2.40 -11.14 -14.30
CA SER A 384 -2.37 -9.85 -14.98
C SER A 384 -0.94 -9.46 -15.38
N THR A 385 -0.77 -8.86 -16.55
CA THR A 385 0.50 -8.26 -16.97
C THR A 385 0.73 -6.87 -16.39
N ARG A 386 -0.28 -6.30 -15.70
CA ARG A 386 -0.28 -4.96 -15.08
C ARG A 386 -0.29 -5.02 -13.54
N GLN A 387 0.70 -5.68 -12.97
CA GLN A 387 0.81 -5.84 -11.51
C GLN A 387 1.90 -4.97 -10.88
N HIS A 388 2.35 -3.94 -11.60
CA HIS A 388 3.35 -2.98 -11.15
C HIS A 388 3.17 -1.60 -11.79
N VAL A 389 3.87 -0.60 -11.28
CA VAL A 389 4.02 0.70 -11.94
C VAL A 389 4.87 0.54 -13.21
N GLY A 390 4.52 1.26 -14.26
CA GLY A 390 5.23 1.26 -15.54
C GLY A 390 4.49 0.54 -16.66
N ALA A 391 5.21 0.10 -17.69
CA ALA A 391 4.63 -0.57 -18.85
C ALA A 391 4.21 -2.02 -18.49
N PRO A 392 3.14 -2.58 -19.07
CA PRO A 392 2.76 -3.98 -18.83
C PRO A 392 3.87 -4.94 -19.23
N ALA A 393 4.02 -6.05 -18.53
CA ALA A 393 4.93 -7.11 -18.94
C ALA A 393 4.47 -7.75 -20.27
N VAL A 394 5.43 -8.10 -21.13
CA VAL A 394 5.17 -8.79 -22.39
C VAL A 394 5.13 -10.30 -22.15
N PRO A 395 4.04 -11.01 -22.49
CA PRO A 395 3.99 -12.46 -22.39
C PRO A 395 5.14 -13.15 -23.15
N MET A 396 5.77 -14.14 -22.51
CA MET A 396 6.89 -14.94 -23.05
C MET A 396 6.49 -16.38 -23.41
N VAL A 397 5.21 -16.70 -23.29
CA VAL A 397 4.66 -18.03 -23.49
C VAL A 397 3.51 -17.98 -24.49
N SER A 398 3.28 -19.10 -25.16
CA SER A 398 2.23 -19.26 -26.16
C SER A 398 1.18 -20.23 -25.67
N VAL A 399 -0.07 -20.05 -26.11
CA VAL A 399 -1.19 -20.96 -25.82
C VAL A 399 -0.83 -22.40 -26.18
N GLY A 400 -1.22 -23.36 -25.33
CA GLY A 400 -0.93 -24.78 -25.47
C GLY A 400 0.43 -25.22 -24.91
N LYS A 401 1.31 -24.27 -24.52
CA LYS A 401 2.60 -24.60 -23.91
C LYS A 401 2.42 -24.98 -22.44
N HIS A 402 3.14 -26.02 -22.01
CA HIS A 402 3.26 -26.37 -20.59
C HIS A 402 4.23 -25.43 -19.88
N VAL A 403 3.90 -25.02 -18.65
CA VAL A 403 4.72 -24.18 -17.78
C VAL A 403 4.81 -24.78 -16.38
N GLN A 404 5.94 -24.54 -15.71
CA GLN A 404 6.17 -24.97 -14.33
C GLN A 404 5.95 -23.83 -13.34
N ALA A 405 5.44 -24.12 -12.15
CA ALA A 405 5.30 -23.13 -11.07
C ALA A 405 6.63 -22.40 -10.82
N GLY A 406 6.60 -21.07 -10.79
CA GLY A 406 7.79 -20.23 -10.67
C GLY A 406 8.47 -19.90 -12.00
N GLN A 407 8.07 -20.50 -13.12
CA GLN A 407 8.61 -20.13 -14.44
C GLN A 407 8.23 -18.69 -14.80
N GLN A 408 9.18 -17.93 -15.34
CA GLN A 408 8.92 -16.60 -15.89
C GLN A 408 8.06 -16.73 -17.15
N ILE A 409 6.93 -16.02 -17.15
CA ILE A 409 5.94 -15.99 -18.23
C ILE A 409 5.73 -14.60 -18.81
N GLY A 410 6.29 -13.55 -18.18
CA GLY A 410 6.25 -12.18 -18.69
C GLY A 410 7.55 -11.43 -18.46
N ALA A 411 8.05 -10.78 -19.51
CA ALA A 411 9.26 -9.96 -19.51
C ALA A 411 8.95 -8.47 -19.33
N ILE A 412 9.89 -7.74 -18.75
CA ILE A 412 9.88 -6.27 -18.73
C ILE A 412 10.15 -5.79 -20.17
N PRO A 413 9.31 -4.93 -20.77
CA PRO A 413 9.62 -4.35 -22.07
C PRO A 413 10.95 -3.57 -22.03
N ASP A 414 11.72 -3.63 -23.11
CA ASP A 414 13.01 -2.96 -23.18
C ASP A 414 12.92 -1.46 -22.90
N GLY A 415 13.88 -0.94 -22.13
CA GLY A 415 13.94 0.47 -21.72
C GLY A 415 12.79 0.94 -20.82
N SER A 416 11.88 0.07 -20.41
CA SER A 416 10.70 0.43 -19.64
C SER A 416 10.86 0.16 -18.14
N LEU A 417 10.21 0.98 -17.32
CA LEU A 417 9.95 0.66 -15.93
C LEU A 417 8.97 -0.52 -15.88
N GLY A 418 9.30 -1.60 -15.16
CA GLY A 418 8.40 -2.73 -14.97
C GLY A 418 8.96 -3.81 -14.05
N ALA A 419 8.30 -4.96 -13.94
CA ALA A 419 8.80 -6.12 -13.20
C ALA A 419 8.43 -7.43 -13.90
N SER A 420 9.31 -8.44 -13.81
CA SER A 420 9.06 -9.77 -14.39
C SER A 420 7.83 -10.45 -13.75
N ILE A 421 7.20 -11.34 -14.52
CA ILE A 421 5.99 -12.06 -14.11
C ILE A 421 6.23 -13.56 -14.19
N HIS A 422 5.77 -14.28 -13.18
CA HIS A 422 5.96 -15.73 -13.03
C HIS A 422 4.61 -16.41 -12.87
N THR A 423 4.50 -17.64 -13.38
CA THR A 423 3.32 -18.47 -13.10
C THR A 423 3.32 -18.94 -11.66
N SER A 424 2.16 -18.92 -11.02
CA SER A 424 1.98 -19.37 -9.65
C SER A 424 1.67 -20.87 -9.52
N ILE A 425 1.32 -21.53 -10.63
CA ILE A 425 1.01 -22.96 -10.72
C ILE A 425 1.70 -23.59 -11.94
N SER A 426 1.92 -24.90 -11.89
CA SER A 426 2.24 -25.69 -13.09
C SER A 426 0.97 -26.01 -13.85
N GLY A 427 1.06 -26.08 -15.19
CA GLY A 427 -0.08 -26.38 -16.04
C GLY A 427 0.12 -25.95 -17.48
N THR A 428 -0.97 -25.87 -18.23
CA THR A 428 -0.97 -25.46 -19.63
C THR A 428 -1.46 -24.02 -19.79
N VAL A 429 -0.77 -23.25 -20.64
CA VAL A 429 -1.21 -21.90 -21.03
C VAL A 429 -2.52 -22.01 -21.82
N ALA A 430 -3.63 -21.62 -21.21
CA ALA A 430 -4.96 -21.72 -21.81
C ALA A 430 -5.27 -20.52 -22.70
N GLU A 431 -4.85 -19.32 -22.29
CA GLU A 431 -5.13 -18.08 -23.00
C GLU A 431 -4.04 -17.03 -22.72
N THR A 432 -3.75 -16.19 -23.72
CA THR A 432 -2.87 -15.03 -23.57
C THR A 432 -3.54 -13.80 -24.15
N GLY A 433 -3.75 -12.79 -23.33
CA GLY A 433 -4.29 -11.50 -23.72
C GLY A 433 -3.25 -10.38 -23.59
N LYS A 434 -3.65 -9.15 -23.95
CA LYS A 434 -2.80 -7.96 -23.78
C LYS A 434 -2.46 -7.70 -22.31
N ASP A 435 -3.43 -7.93 -21.43
CA ASP A 435 -3.34 -7.54 -20.02
C ASP A 435 -3.34 -8.74 -19.04
N PHE A 436 -3.30 -9.98 -19.55
CA PHE A 436 -3.36 -11.20 -18.74
C PHE A 436 -2.79 -12.44 -19.43
N ILE A 437 -2.42 -13.45 -18.62
CA ILE A 437 -2.04 -14.80 -19.04
C ILE A 437 -2.82 -15.80 -18.18
N VAL A 438 -3.47 -16.79 -18.80
CA VAL A 438 -4.26 -17.82 -18.11
C VAL A 438 -3.52 -19.14 -18.12
N ILE A 439 -3.28 -19.69 -16.93
CA ILE A 439 -2.69 -21.02 -16.77
C ILE A 439 -3.74 -21.93 -16.15
N ARG A 440 -4.04 -23.05 -16.81
CA ARG A 440 -4.93 -24.09 -16.30
C ARG A 440 -4.08 -25.22 -15.74
N ARG A 441 -4.38 -25.64 -14.51
CA ARG A 441 -3.71 -26.74 -13.84
C ARG A 441 -3.91 -28.04 -14.64
N ASP A 442 -2.89 -28.89 -14.62
CA ASP A 442 -2.93 -30.24 -15.18
C ASP A 442 -3.98 -31.13 -14.50
#